data_AF-A0A946PWV1-F1
#
_entry.id   AF-A0A946PWV1-F1
#
_cell.length_a   1.000
_cell.length_b   1.000
_cell.length_c   1.000
_cell.angle_alpha   90.00
_cell.angle_beta   90.00
_cell.angle_gamma   90.00
#
_symmetry.space_group_name_H-M   'P 1'
#
loop_
_entity.id
_entity.type
_entity.pdbx_description
1 polymer ?
#
loop_
_entity_poly.entity_id
_entity_poly.type
_entity_poly.pdbx_seq_one_letter_code
_entity_poly.pdbx_strand_id
1 'polypeptide(L)'
;MERTPQKIRFSQPIQLPKRMVVDGDRLYVTLGWNAPISVINAGTGELIEVLSETNCADEILLSDGKLILSTYEDAVRPLDFVGIENSSRVKKKIQVIDLSSSRMLWESNWLDGLNARLDAVAPQTHLELTVRSGKVFAITKDSIVCFSLQNGERLWAIPRPEHPIHRMNLGVNMGDN
;
A
#
# COMPACT_ATOMS: atom_id res chain seq x y z
N MET A 1 20.67 15.25 -24.55
CA MET A 1 21.47 15.05 -23.32
C MET A 1 20.54 14.44 -22.28
N GLU A 2 20.66 13.13 -22.03
CA GLU A 2 19.96 12.49 -20.91
C GLU A 2 20.53 13.03 -19.60
N ARG A 3 19.70 13.68 -18.79
CA ARG A 3 20.08 14.02 -17.41
C ARG A 3 20.08 12.73 -16.61
N THR A 4 21.26 12.27 -16.20
CA THR A 4 21.36 11.19 -15.21
C THR A 4 20.62 11.63 -13.94
N PRO A 5 19.61 10.88 -13.46
CA PRO A 5 18.88 11.28 -12.27
C PRO A 5 19.87 11.33 -11.10
N GLN A 6 19.96 12.50 -10.47
CA GLN A 6 20.82 12.73 -9.33
C GLN A 6 20.37 11.78 -8.21
N LYS A 7 21.29 10.92 -7.71
CA LYS A 7 21.00 10.02 -6.59
C LYS A 7 20.70 10.85 -5.35
N ILE A 8 19.42 11.02 -5.02
CA ILE A 8 18.98 11.65 -3.78
C ILE A 8 19.17 10.61 -2.66
N ARG A 9 20.00 10.93 -1.65
CA ARG A 9 20.08 10.09 -0.44
C ARG A 9 18.72 10.06 0.25
N PHE A 10 18.31 8.88 0.74
CA PHE A 10 16.99 8.63 1.36
C PHE A 10 15.77 8.58 0.43
N SER A 11 15.93 8.52 -0.90
CA SER A 11 14.81 8.38 -1.85
C SER A 11 14.21 6.96 -1.95
N GLN A 12 14.52 6.07 -0.99
CA GLN A 12 13.93 4.73 -0.98
C GLN A 12 12.45 4.82 -0.60
N PRO A 13 11.55 4.24 -1.41
CA PRO A 13 10.14 4.25 -1.07
C PRO A 13 9.89 3.46 0.23
N ILE A 14 9.13 4.06 1.14
CA ILE A 14 8.94 3.51 2.50
C ILE A 14 8.05 2.25 2.52
N GLN A 15 7.43 1.91 1.39
CA GLN A 15 6.61 0.70 1.22
C GLN A 15 7.48 -0.54 1.03
N LEU A 16 8.73 -0.41 0.56
CA LEU A 16 9.58 -1.55 0.23
C LEU A 16 9.65 -2.64 1.33
N PRO A 17 9.75 -2.30 2.64
CA PRO A 17 9.77 -3.31 3.69
C PRO A 17 8.46 -4.09 3.87
N LYS A 18 7.35 -3.64 3.28
CA LYS A 18 6.00 -4.20 3.49
C LYS A 18 5.50 -5.05 2.31
N ARG A 19 6.38 -5.44 1.39
CA ARG A 19 6.01 -6.08 0.12
C ARG A 19 6.27 -7.59 0.08
N MET A 20 6.46 -8.21 1.24
CA MET A 20 6.83 -9.62 1.34
C MET A 20 6.33 -10.25 2.64
N VAL A 21 5.65 -11.40 2.53
CA VAL A 21 5.24 -12.24 3.67
C VAL A 21 5.41 -13.72 3.31
N VAL A 22 5.46 -14.60 4.31
CA VAL A 22 5.56 -16.06 4.11
C VAL A 22 4.44 -16.75 4.89
N ASP A 23 3.79 -17.72 4.25
CA ASP A 23 2.88 -18.68 4.89
C ASP A 23 3.32 -20.10 4.50
N GLY A 24 3.81 -20.88 5.48
CA GLY A 24 4.36 -22.21 5.22
C GLY A 24 5.51 -22.18 4.21
N ASP A 25 5.35 -22.90 3.09
CA ASP A 25 6.32 -23.00 2.00
C ASP A 25 6.07 -21.98 0.87
N ARG A 26 5.15 -21.02 1.07
CA ARG A 26 4.79 -20.02 0.08
C ARG A 26 5.25 -18.63 0.50
N LEU A 27 6.10 -18.03 -0.33
CA LEU A 27 6.52 -16.65 -0.27
C LEU A 27 5.60 -15.80 -1.16
N TYR A 28 4.94 -14.81 -0.58
CA TYR A 28 4.09 -13.84 -1.28
C TYR A 28 4.82 -12.53 -1.39
N VAL A 29 5.15 -12.11 -2.61
CA VAL A 29 6.02 -10.96 -2.87
C VAL A 29 5.65 -10.26 -4.17
N THR A 30 5.84 -8.95 -4.26
CA THR A 30 5.81 -8.27 -5.57
C THR A 30 7.19 -8.30 -6.21
N LEU A 31 7.32 -8.80 -7.44
CA LEU A 31 8.60 -8.83 -8.19
C LEU A 31 8.88 -7.56 -9.00
N GLY A 32 8.09 -6.52 -8.79
CA GLY A 32 8.23 -5.23 -9.43
C GLY A 32 7.37 -4.19 -8.72
N TRP A 33 7.54 -2.94 -9.11
CA TRP A 33 6.94 -1.80 -8.41
C TRP A 33 5.40 -1.73 -8.52
N ASN A 34 4.91 -1.83 -9.76
CA ASN A 34 3.49 -1.90 -10.08
C ASN A 34 3.03 -3.37 -10.26
N ALA A 35 3.88 -4.34 -9.89
CA ALA A 35 3.62 -5.75 -10.16
C ALA A 35 2.58 -6.33 -9.20
N PRO A 36 1.82 -7.34 -9.65
CA PRO A 36 0.97 -8.13 -8.77
C PRO A 36 1.81 -8.97 -7.80
N ILE A 37 1.13 -9.57 -6.82
CA ILE A 37 1.72 -10.59 -5.95
C ILE A 37 2.08 -11.82 -6.77
N SER A 38 3.35 -12.20 -6.67
CA SER A 38 3.90 -13.48 -7.08
C SER A 38 3.97 -14.40 -5.87
N VAL A 39 3.57 -15.65 -6.05
CA VAL A 39 3.68 -16.70 -5.05
C VAL A 39 4.82 -17.60 -5.46
N ILE A 40 5.81 -17.72 -4.59
CA ILE A 40 7.05 -18.42 -4.85
C ILE A 40 7.20 -19.54 -3.84
N ASN A 41 7.69 -20.70 -4.26
CA ASN A 41 8.10 -21.72 -3.32
C ASN A 41 9.29 -21.19 -2.49
N ALA A 42 9.10 -21.01 -1.19
CA ALA A 42 10.08 -20.40 -0.30
C ALA A 42 11.38 -21.21 -0.17
N GLY A 43 11.33 -22.53 -0.41
CA GLY A 43 12.50 -23.41 -0.37
C GLY A 43 13.29 -23.48 -1.67
N THR A 44 12.62 -23.40 -2.83
CA THR A 44 13.26 -23.58 -4.15
C THR A 44 13.43 -22.29 -4.93
N GLY A 45 12.64 -21.25 -4.63
CA GLY A 45 12.59 -20.02 -5.42
C GLY A 45 11.76 -20.13 -6.70
N GLU A 46 11.09 -21.26 -6.94
CA GLU A 46 10.25 -21.44 -8.12
C GLU A 46 8.96 -20.62 -8.04
N LEU A 47 8.60 -19.93 -9.12
CA LEU A 47 7.32 -19.22 -9.24
C LEU A 47 6.18 -20.23 -9.34
N ILE A 48 5.27 -20.21 -8.37
CA ILE A 48 4.10 -21.09 -8.29
C ILE A 48 2.92 -20.47 -9.04
N GLU A 49 2.58 -19.21 -8.72
CA GLU A 49 1.45 -18.50 -9.31
C GLU A 49 1.63 -16.99 -9.25
N VAL A 50 0.80 -16.27 -10.00
CA VAL A 50 0.70 -14.81 -9.97
C VAL A 50 -0.76 -14.43 -9.73
N LEU A 51 -1.01 -13.67 -8.65
CA LEU A 51 -2.34 -13.19 -8.29
C LEU A 51 -2.66 -11.92 -9.10
N SER A 52 -3.02 -12.07 -10.38
CA SER A 52 -3.14 -10.95 -11.33
C SER A 52 -4.10 -9.82 -10.90
N GLU A 53 -5.12 -10.12 -10.11
CA GLU A 53 -6.08 -9.12 -9.57
C GLU A 53 -5.47 -8.17 -8.53
N THR A 54 -4.21 -8.42 -8.14
CA THR A 54 -3.45 -7.64 -7.14
C THR A 54 -2.43 -6.69 -7.76
N ASN A 55 -2.60 -6.33 -9.04
CA ASN A 55 -1.77 -5.33 -9.69
C ASN A 55 -1.61 -4.10 -8.78
N CYS A 56 -0.43 -3.50 -8.82
CA CYS A 56 -0.12 -2.33 -8.00
C CYS A 56 -0.18 -2.58 -6.48
N ALA A 57 0.06 -3.80 -6.01
CA ALA A 57 0.20 -4.08 -4.58
C ALA A 57 1.43 -3.38 -3.99
N ASP A 58 1.30 -2.82 -2.78
CA ASP A 58 2.43 -2.18 -2.10
C ASP A 58 2.52 -2.34 -0.58
N GLU A 59 1.50 -2.91 0.04
CA GLU A 59 1.55 -3.36 1.43
C GLU A 59 0.86 -4.72 1.50
N ILE A 60 1.52 -5.69 2.15
CA ILE A 60 1.06 -7.06 2.30
C ILE A 60 1.09 -7.42 3.77
N LEU A 61 -0.04 -7.86 4.30
CA LEU A 61 -0.14 -8.52 5.60
C LEU A 61 -0.68 -9.93 5.42
N LEU A 62 -0.37 -10.78 6.39
CA LEU A 62 -0.87 -12.14 6.50
C LEU A 62 -1.58 -12.30 7.84
N SER A 63 -2.82 -12.77 7.84
CA SER A 63 -3.54 -13.15 9.05
C SER A 63 -4.61 -14.17 8.74
N ASP A 64 -4.75 -15.19 9.58
CA ASP A 64 -5.86 -16.15 9.54
C ASP A 64 -6.09 -16.77 8.14
N GLY A 65 -5.01 -17.19 7.47
CA GLY A 65 -5.03 -17.78 6.13
C GLY A 65 -5.45 -16.81 5.02
N LYS A 66 -5.31 -15.50 5.24
CA LYS A 66 -5.67 -14.45 4.28
C LYS A 66 -4.51 -13.51 4.05
N LEU A 67 -4.36 -13.09 2.80
CA LEU A 67 -3.57 -11.92 2.46
C LEU A 67 -4.44 -10.68 2.55
N ILE A 68 -3.93 -9.63 3.16
CA ILE A 68 -4.54 -8.31 3.22
C ILE A 68 -3.60 -7.36 2.50
N LEU A 69 -4.12 -6.72 1.46
CA LEU A 69 -3.33 -5.96 0.51
C LEU A 69 -3.78 -4.51 0.47
N SER A 70 -2.83 -3.60 0.32
CA SER A 70 -3.06 -2.28 -0.26
C SER A 70 -2.68 -2.34 -1.73
N THR A 71 -3.60 -1.95 -2.61
CA THR A 71 -3.35 -1.71 -4.03
C THR A 71 -3.75 -0.29 -4.41
N TYR A 72 -3.09 0.28 -5.42
CA TYR A 72 -3.40 1.62 -5.92
C TYR A 72 -3.99 1.59 -7.33
N GLU A 73 -4.76 2.63 -7.67
CA GLU A 73 -5.63 2.70 -8.86
C GLU A 73 -4.88 2.54 -10.19
N ASP A 74 -3.79 3.29 -10.36
CA ASP A 74 -3.03 3.33 -11.60
C ASP A 74 -1.54 3.10 -11.37
N ALA A 75 -0.87 2.48 -12.34
CA ALA A 75 0.57 2.29 -12.29
C ALA A 75 1.30 3.62 -12.04
N VAL A 76 2.02 3.70 -10.93
CA VAL A 76 2.71 4.92 -10.50
C VAL A 76 4.16 4.83 -10.96
N ARG A 77 4.64 5.85 -11.67
CA ARG A 77 6.06 6.03 -11.91
C ARG A 77 6.57 7.12 -10.96
N PRO A 78 7.48 6.81 -10.03
CA PRO A 78 7.98 7.80 -9.06
C PRO A 78 8.60 9.06 -9.69
N LEU A 79 9.07 9.01 -10.94
CA LEU A 79 9.65 10.19 -11.59
C LEU A 79 8.62 11.10 -12.29
N ASP A 80 7.41 10.61 -12.53
CA ASP A 80 6.38 11.36 -13.27
C ASP A 80 5.84 12.56 -12.47
N PHE A 81 6.22 12.68 -11.20
CA PHE A 81 5.64 13.64 -10.25
C PHE A 81 6.64 14.67 -9.72
N VAL A 82 7.87 14.66 -10.24
CA VAL A 82 8.87 15.70 -9.92
C VAL A 82 8.36 17.05 -10.42
N GLY A 83 8.02 17.96 -9.50
CA GLY A 83 7.64 19.34 -9.81
C GLY A 83 6.16 19.55 -10.19
N ILE A 84 5.29 18.56 -9.95
CA ILE A 84 3.85 18.72 -10.16
C ILE A 84 3.21 19.07 -8.82
N GLU A 85 2.87 20.36 -8.62
CA GLU A 85 2.12 20.85 -7.44
C GLU A 85 0.70 20.25 -7.32
N ASN A 86 0.27 19.46 -8.30
CA ASN A 86 -1.10 18.97 -8.48
C ASN A 86 -1.18 17.53 -9.01
N SER A 87 -0.24 16.66 -8.64
CA SER A 87 -0.39 15.24 -8.98
C SER A 87 -1.60 14.68 -8.24
N SER A 88 -2.63 14.23 -8.95
CA SER A 88 -3.77 13.54 -8.34
C SER A 88 -3.23 12.40 -7.49
N ARG A 89 -3.43 12.50 -6.18
CA ARG A 89 -2.95 11.51 -5.23
C ARG A 89 -3.52 10.17 -5.59
N VAL A 90 -2.66 9.16 -5.56
CA VAL A 90 -3.08 7.84 -6.00
C VAL A 90 -3.90 7.23 -4.88
N LYS A 91 -5.18 7.00 -5.20
CA LYS A 91 -6.10 6.36 -4.29
C LYS A 91 -5.76 4.90 -4.13
N LYS A 92 -6.17 4.35 -2.99
CA LYS A 92 -5.87 2.99 -2.59
C LYS A 92 -7.11 2.21 -2.23
N LYS A 93 -7.09 0.91 -2.43
CA LYS A 93 -8.10 0.01 -1.90
C LYS A 93 -7.44 -1.06 -1.03
N ILE A 94 -8.23 -1.58 -0.11
CA ILE A 94 -7.90 -2.77 0.66
C ILE A 94 -8.48 -3.95 -0.11
N GLN A 95 -7.68 -4.98 -0.34
CA GLN A 95 -8.15 -6.25 -0.90
C GLN A 95 -7.80 -7.37 0.06
N VAL A 96 -8.68 -8.37 0.16
CA VAL A 96 -8.44 -9.56 0.96
C VAL A 96 -8.56 -10.79 0.10
N ILE A 97 -7.53 -11.64 0.12
CA ILE A 97 -7.46 -12.89 -0.63
C ILE A 97 -7.44 -14.05 0.35
N ASP A 98 -8.27 -15.06 0.09
CA ASP A 98 -8.23 -16.33 0.80
C ASP A 98 -7.12 -17.23 0.23
N LEU A 99 -6.20 -17.68 1.08
CA LEU A 99 -5.05 -18.47 0.64
C LEU A 99 -5.38 -19.91 0.28
N SER A 100 -6.52 -20.44 0.75
CA SER A 100 -6.92 -21.81 0.42
C SER A 100 -7.42 -21.92 -1.02
N SER A 101 -8.00 -20.84 -1.54
CA SER A 101 -8.57 -20.76 -2.88
C SER A 101 -7.82 -19.83 -3.83
N SER A 102 -6.89 -19.02 -3.33
CA SER A 102 -6.22 -17.92 -4.04
C SER A 102 -7.22 -16.94 -4.70
N ARG A 103 -8.40 -16.77 -4.09
CA ARG A 103 -9.46 -15.88 -4.59
C ARG A 103 -9.66 -14.67 -3.70
N MET A 104 -10.01 -13.56 -4.33
CA MET A 104 -10.46 -12.37 -3.62
C MET A 104 -11.77 -12.64 -2.87
N LEU A 105 -11.77 -12.34 -1.57
CA LEU A 105 -12.96 -12.39 -0.73
C LEU A 105 -13.76 -11.10 -0.84
N TRP A 106 -13.08 -9.97 -0.77
CA TRP A 106 -13.68 -8.65 -0.88
C TRP A 106 -12.61 -7.59 -1.16
N GLU A 107 -13.08 -6.44 -1.64
CA GLU A 107 -12.29 -5.22 -1.74
C GLU A 107 -13.07 -4.01 -1.24
N SER A 108 -12.36 -3.00 -0.74
CA SER A 108 -12.97 -1.74 -0.31
C SER A 108 -13.20 -0.80 -1.49
N ASN A 109 -14.02 0.24 -1.26
CA ASN A 109 -13.96 1.44 -2.08
C ASN A 109 -12.56 2.08 -2.03
N TRP A 110 -12.29 2.97 -2.98
CA TRP A 110 -11.10 3.81 -2.97
C TRP A 110 -11.02 4.68 -1.71
N LEU A 111 -9.81 4.75 -1.14
CA LEU A 111 -9.43 5.46 0.06
C LEU A 111 -8.29 6.43 -0.25
N ASP A 112 -8.37 7.63 0.32
CA ASP A 112 -7.28 8.59 0.29
C ASP A 112 -6.27 8.23 1.40
N GLY A 113 -5.08 7.75 1.02
CA GLY A 113 -4.06 7.40 2.01
C GLY A 113 -3.26 8.59 2.53
N LEU A 114 -2.38 8.30 3.47
CA LEU A 114 -1.40 9.21 4.06
C LEU A 114 -0.24 9.50 3.12
N ASN A 115 0.20 10.76 3.05
CA ASN A 115 1.43 11.09 2.33
C ASN A 115 2.56 11.47 3.31
N ALA A 116 3.56 10.61 3.44
CA ALA A 116 4.71 10.81 4.32
C ALA A 116 5.89 11.57 3.67
N ARG A 117 5.80 11.96 2.38
CA ARG A 117 6.91 12.51 1.60
C ARG A 117 6.51 13.69 0.72
N LEU A 118 7.51 14.50 0.37
CA LEU A 118 7.39 15.67 -0.50
C LEU A 118 8.26 15.60 -1.74
N ASP A 119 9.04 14.52 -1.85
CA ASP A 119 9.92 14.29 -2.97
C ASP A 119 9.15 13.63 -4.12
N ALA A 120 9.88 13.13 -5.12
CA ALA A 120 9.32 12.44 -6.27
C ALA A 120 8.37 11.26 -5.89
N VAL A 121 8.47 10.72 -4.67
CA VAL A 121 7.66 9.59 -4.21
C VAL A 121 6.35 10.04 -3.53
N ALA A 122 6.14 11.35 -3.34
CA ALA A 122 4.97 11.95 -2.69
C ALA A 122 3.56 11.50 -3.17
N PRO A 123 3.32 11.19 -4.45
CA PRO A 123 2.00 10.70 -4.89
C PRO A 123 1.62 9.35 -4.29
N GLN A 124 2.59 8.62 -3.74
CA GLN A 124 2.34 7.36 -3.08
C GLN A 124 1.82 7.59 -1.68
N THR A 125 0.52 7.35 -1.56
CA THR A 125 -0.15 7.40 -0.28
C THR A 125 0.03 6.08 0.48
N HIS A 126 -0.32 6.03 1.76
CA HIS A 126 -0.14 4.87 2.63
C HIS A 126 -1.40 4.62 3.45
N LEU A 127 -1.75 3.35 3.62
CA LEU A 127 -2.87 2.97 4.49
C LEU A 127 -2.40 2.50 5.87
N GLU A 128 -1.11 2.22 6.06
CA GLU A 128 -0.57 1.71 7.34
C GLU A 128 -1.42 0.55 7.87
N LEU A 129 -1.62 -0.44 7.00
CA LEU A 129 -2.53 -1.53 7.29
C LEU A 129 -2.09 -2.25 8.57
N THR A 130 -3.08 -2.61 9.38
CA THR A 130 -2.88 -3.45 10.57
C THR A 130 -4.04 -4.43 10.67
N VAL A 131 -3.77 -5.66 11.10
CA VAL A 131 -4.80 -6.70 11.22
C VAL A 131 -4.73 -7.36 12.58
N ARG A 132 -5.90 -7.53 13.24
CA ARG A 132 -6.01 -8.32 14.47
C ARG A 132 -7.44 -8.74 14.74
N SER A 133 -7.62 -9.97 15.20
CA SER A 133 -8.90 -10.48 15.72
C SER A 133 -10.07 -10.25 14.74
N GLY A 134 -9.86 -10.65 13.48
CA GLY A 134 -10.87 -10.52 12.43
C GLY A 134 -11.18 -9.09 11.99
N LYS A 135 -10.29 -8.12 12.27
CA LYS A 135 -10.45 -6.71 11.88
C LYS A 135 -9.24 -6.22 11.12
N VAL A 136 -9.49 -5.41 10.09
CA VAL A 136 -8.48 -4.67 9.34
C VAL A 136 -8.61 -3.20 9.69
N PHE A 137 -7.50 -2.59 10.10
CA PHE A 137 -7.39 -1.18 10.41
C PHE A 137 -6.55 -0.51 9.33
N ALA A 138 -6.93 0.71 8.97
CA ALA A 138 -6.17 1.54 8.06
C ALA A 138 -6.21 2.99 8.55
N ILE A 139 -5.15 3.73 8.26
CA ILE A 139 -5.11 5.17 8.40
C ILE A 139 -5.29 5.79 7.02
N THR A 140 -6.38 6.53 6.86
CA THR A 140 -6.63 7.38 5.70
C THR A 140 -6.18 8.80 6.00
N LYS A 141 -6.21 9.66 4.99
CA LYS A 141 -5.99 11.10 5.12
C LYS A 141 -6.79 11.69 6.28
N ASP A 142 -8.09 11.40 6.33
CA ASP A 142 -9.04 12.08 7.24
C ASP A 142 -9.47 11.23 8.45
N SER A 143 -9.19 9.92 8.46
CA SER A 143 -9.72 9.03 9.49
C SER A 143 -8.85 7.81 9.77
N ILE A 144 -9.01 7.22 10.96
CA ILE A 144 -8.67 5.82 11.18
C ILE A 144 -9.95 5.03 10.96
N VAL A 145 -9.87 4.00 10.12
CA VAL A 145 -11.01 3.17 9.72
C VAL A 145 -10.80 1.74 10.14
N CYS A 146 -11.91 1.05 10.44
CA CYS A 146 -11.92 -0.37 10.74
C CYS A 146 -12.91 -1.09 9.84
N PHE A 147 -12.44 -2.18 9.24
CA PHE A 147 -13.24 -3.11 8.45
C PHE A 147 -13.25 -4.49 9.09
N SER A 148 -14.34 -5.23 8.89
CA SER A 148 -14.38 -6.66 9.16
C SER A 148 -13.51 -7.40 8.15
N LEU A 149 -12.57 -8.22 8.64
CA LEU A 149 -11.70 -9.05 7.79
C LEU A 149 -12.53 -10.08 7.00
N GLN A 150 -13.68 -10.49 7.51
CA GLN A 150 -14.49 -11.56 6.92
C GLN A 150 -15.21 -11.11 5.64
N ASN A 151 -15.74 -9.89 5.62
CA ASN A 151 -16.68 -9.44 4.58
C ASN A 151 -16.44 -8.00 4.09
N GLY A 152 -15.45 -7.29 4.62
CA GLY A 152 -15.15 -5.92 4.20
C GLY A 152 -16.14 -4.87 4.70
N GLU A 153 -17.06 -5.23 5.60
CA GLU A 153 -17.99 -4.27 6.20
C GLU A 153 -17.21 -3.22 7.02
N ARG A 154 -17.46 -1.94 6.75
CA ARG A 154 -16.89 -0.85 7.55
C ARG A 154 -17.59 -0.81 8.91
N LEU A 155 -16.88 -1.15 9.96
CA LEU A 155 -17.42 -1.26 11.32
C LEU A 155 -17.48 0.12 12.00
N TRP A 156 -16.44 0.93 11.84
CA TRP A 156 -16.38 2.28 12.39
C TRP A 156 -15.31 3.12 11.71
N ALA A 157 -15.36 4.43 11.98
CA ALA A 157 -14.28 5.35 11.69
C ALA A 157 -14.19 6.41 12.78
N ILE A 158 -12.97 6.82 13.10
CA ILE A 158 -12.71 7.98 13.95
C ILE A 158 -11.98 9.04 13.11
N PRO A 159 -12.49 10.29 13.07
CA PRO A 159 -11.79 11.37 12.40
C PRO A 159 -10.41 11.57 13.00
N ARG A 160 -9.43 11.87 12.14
CA ARG A 160 -8.14 12.35 12.60
C ARG A 160 -8.28 13.82 12.97
N PRO A 161 -7.66 14.29 14.08
CA PRO A 161 -7.70 15.70 14.42
C PRO A 161 -7.15 16.54 13.27
N GLU A 162 -7.81 17.66 12.99
CA GLU A 162 -7.20 18.71 12.18
C GLU A 162 -5.99 19.25 12.94
N HIS A 163 -4.79 19.02 12.40
CA HIS A 163 -3.58 19.61 12.95
C HIS A 163 -3.25 20.87 12.16
N PRO A 164 -3.03 22.04 12.81
CA PRO A 164 -2.43 23.17 12.12
C PRO A 164 -1.10 22.72 11.55
N ILE A 165 -0.82 23.14 10.31
CA ILE A 165 0.35 22.73 9.53
C ILE A 165 1.59 22.67 10.43
N HIS A 166 1.96 21.47 10.85
CA HIS A 166 3.18 21.26 11.60
C HIS A 166 4.30 21.32 10.58
N ARG A 167 4.95 22.49 10.50
CA ARG A 167 6.26 22.61 9.87
C ARG A 167 7.23 21.74 10.65
N MET A 168 7.31 20.45 10.32
CA MET A 168 8.51 19.68 10.63
C MET A 168 9.69 20.40 9.96
N ASN A 169 10.86 20.33 10.60
CA ASN A 169 12.11 21.01 10.24
C ASN A 169 12.65 20.73 8.81
N LEU A 170 11.87 20.09 7.93
CA LEU A 170 12.24 19.66 6.59
C LEU A 170 11.24 20.12 5.50
N GLY A 171 10.28 20.99 5.83
CA GLY A 171 9.56 21.79 4.83
C GLY A 171 8.48 21.06 4.02
N VAL A 172 7.42 20.56 4.69
CA VAL A 172 6.04 20.15 4.27
C VAL A 172 5.66 18.71 4.75
N ASN A 173 4.39 18.41 5.11
CA ASN A 173 3.98 17.09 5.65
C ASN A 173 2.47 16.76 5.55
N MET A 174 2.18 15.46 5.40
CA MET A 174 0.99 14.66 5.78
C MET A 174 -0.34 15.40 5.99
N GLY A 175 -1.08 15.56 4.89
CA GLY A 175 -2.49 15.93 4.97
C GLY A 175 -3.04 16.69 3.77
N ASP A 176 -2.24 17.10 2.79
CA ASP A 176 -2.74 18.20 1.95
C ASP A 176 -3.96 17.85 1.07
N ASN A 177 -4.89 18.78 0.99
CA ASN A 177 -5.94 18.80 -0.03
C ASN A 177 -5.31 19.14 -1.38
#